data_AF-A0A7C2RA79-F1
#
_entry.id   AF-A0A7C2RA79-F1
#
_cell.length_a   1.000
_cell.length_b   1.000
_cell.length_c   1.000
_cell.angle_alpha   90.00
_cell.angle_beta   90.00
_cell.angle_gamma   90.00
#
_symmetry.space_group_name_H-M   'P 1'
#
loop_
_entity.id
_entity.type
_entity.pdbx_description
1 polymer ?
#
loop_
_entity_poly.entity_id
_entity_poly.type
_entity_poly.pdbx_seq_one_letter_code
_entity_poly.pdbx_strand_id
1 'polypeptide(L)'
;VGTVFNPETARNEMTSFWDVLFSEMAVNKFMHTVTSSFLLASVFVIGVSAWFLYRRREVVFARKSTIIASVFGVIAAVATIFTGDTSARIVARNQPMKFAAMEALYEGQTHAPLVAIGAMRTDTTGAPNPREDFIFKIEIPNALSYMVFLTPSGFVPGISDLVYGNEEQGLISYEEKIRRGSVALQTLREMKRAEDRGDRATFEAMKEKFNDPGWVEDYYRHFGYGYYAGRELRELIPNVKISFYSFHIMVILGIHFLILSAIALWLSLKNRWGRQKWLLWVAMLTIPLPWISSQAGWVLSEMGRQPWVVYELMPTLSAVTRLNPGAVQLTFWIFLGTFTALFIAEIKIMISQIKKGPGGK
;
A
#
# COMPACT_ATOMS: atom_id res chain seq x y z
N VAL A 1 -5.66 -0.77 -18.13
CA VAL A 1 -4.85 -1.72 -18.92
C VAL A 1 -5.74 -2.91 -19.23
N GLY A 2 -5.84 -3.33 -20.49
CA GLY A 2 -6.66 -4.48 -20.90
C GLY A 2 -8.18 -4.35 -20.67
N THR A 3 -8.68 -3.13 -20.48
CA THR A 3 -10.10 -2.83 -20.26
C THR A 3 -10.49 -1.55 -21.00
N VAL A 4 -11.72 -1.51 -21.52
CA VAL A 4 -12.32 -0.32 -22.16
C VAL A 4 -13.67 -0.06 -21.51
N PHE A 5 -14.01 1.21 -21.30
CA PHE A 5 -15.33 1.57 -20.79
C PHE A 5 -16.37 1.45 -21.88
N ASN A 6 -17.41 0.65 -21.63
CA ASN A 6 -18.56 0.55 -22.49
C ASN A 6 -19.66 1.49 -21.94
N PRO A 7 -19.97 2.60 -22.64
CA PRO A 7 -20.98 3.56 -22.17
C PRO A 7 -22.39 2.97 -22.18
N GLU A 8 -22.69 2.01 -23.07
CA GLU A 8 -24.00 1.37 -23.15
C GLU A 8 -24.28 0.53 -21.91
N THR A 9 -23.32 -0.27 -21.47
CA THR A 9 -23.45 -1.09 -20.26
C THR A 9 -23.01 -0.37 -18.98
N ALA A 10 -22.51 0.87 -19.11
CA ALA A 10 -21.99 1.71 -18.04
C ALA A 10 -20.95 1.00 -17.15
N ARG A 11 -20.10 0.17 -17.75
CA ARG A 11 -19.07 -0.62 -17.05
C ARG A 11 -17.80 -0.75 -17.89
N ASN A 12 -16.69 -1.03 -17.22
CA ASN A 12 -15.46 -1.43 -17.91
C ASN A 12 -15.55 -2.89 -18.34
N GLU A 13 -15.29 -3.16 -19.61
CA GLU A 13 -15.27 -4.49 -20.21
C GLU A 13 -13.84 -4.88 -20.57
N MET A 14 -13.47 -6.13 -20.29
CA MET A 14 -12.12 -6.64 -20.50
C MET A 14 -11.87 -6.87 -21.99
N THR A 15 -10.82 -6.27 -22.52
CA THR A 15 -10.39 -6.43 -23.92
C THR A 15 -9.22 -7.40 -24.05
N SER A 16 -8.36 -7.49 -23.02
CA SER A 16 -7.22 -8.41 -23.00
C SER A 16 -6.99 -8.94 -21.58
N PHE A 17 -7.23 -10.24 -21.39
CA PHE A 17 -6.95 -10.90 -20.11
C PHE A 17 -5.47 -10.88 -19.76
N TRP A 18 -4.60 -11.09 -20.75
CA TRP A 18 -3.15 -11.16 -20.53
C TRP A 18 -2.56 -9.82 -20.14
N ASP A 19 -3.04 -8.72 -20.70
CA ASP A 19 -2.58 -7.37 -20.31
C ASP A 19 -2.96 -7.04 -18.88
N VAL A 20 -4.13 -7.49 -18.42
CA VAL A 20 -4.55 -7.35 -17.02
C VAL A 20 -3.68 -8.20 -16.11
N LEU A 21 -3.52 -9.48 -16.42
CA LEU A 21 -2.77 -10.45 -15.61
C LEU A 21 -1.30 -10.07 -15.45
N PHE A 22 -0.65 -9.67 -16.55
CA PHE A 22 0.77 -9.31 -16.58
C PHE A 22 1.02 -7.80 -16.52
N SER A 23 0.04 -7.02 -16.07
CA SER A 23 0.25 -5.59 -15.83
C SER A 23 1.39 -5.36 -14.82
N GLU A 24 2.17 -4.30 -15.05
CA GLU A 24 3.34 -3.95 -14.22
C GLU A 24 2.98 -3.90 -12.72
N MET A 25 1.83 -3.31 -12.39
CA MET A 25 1.34 -3.20 -11.02
C MET A 25 0.95 -4.56 -10.43
N ALA A 26 0.29 -5.44 -11.19
CA ALA A 26 -0.13 -6.76 -10.70
C ALA A 26 1.09 -7.66 -10.43
N VAL A 27 2.03 -7.71 -11.37
CA VAL A 27 3.26 -8.51 -11.24
C VAL A 27 4.10 -8.00 -10.07
N ASN A 28 4.30 -6.69 -9.96
CA ASN A 28 5.08 -6.13 -8.86
C ASN A 28 4.44 -6.40 -7.49
N LYS A 29 3.11 -6.19 -7.36
CA LYS A 29 2.37 -6.53 -6.13
C LYS A 29 2.52 -8.00 -5.78
N PHE A 30 2.33 -8.90 -6.74
CA PHE A 30 2.50 -10.34 -6.53
C PHE A 30 3.91 -10.66 -6.02
N MET A 31 4.94 -10.17 -6.71
CA MET A 31 6.34 -10.43 -6.35
C MET A 31 6.65 -9.91 -4.94
N HIS A 32 6.27 -8.66 -4.62
CA HIS A 32 6.53 -8.07 -3.32
C HIS A 32 5.80 -8.78 -2.17
N THR A 33 4.54 -9.19 -2.37
CA THR A 33 3.75 -9.94 -1.37
C THR A 33 4.31 -11.35 -1.15
N VAL A 34 4.75 -12.03 -2.21
CA VAL A 34 5.32 -13.38 -2.09
C VAL A 34 6.69 -13.34 -1.41
N THR A 35 7.58 -12.43 -1.83
CA THR A 35 8.92 -12.32 -1.23
C THR A 35 8.86 -11.88 0.23
N SER A 36 7.94 -10.97 0.59
CA SER A 36 7.75 -10.56 1.99
C SER A 36 7.21 -11.70 2.86
N SER A 37 6.40 -12.60 2.29
CA SER A 37 5.89 -13.79 2.97
C SER A 37 7.00 -14.83 3.21
N PHE A 38 7.95 -14.98 2.28
CA PHE A 38 9.17 -15.76 2.49
C PHE A 38 10.06 -15.19 3.59
N LEU A 39 10.18 -13.86 3.65
CA LEU A 39 10.91 -13.18 4.73
C LEU A 39 10.27 -13.42 6.09
N LEU A 40 8.93 -13.34 6.17
CA LEU A 40 8.17 -13.66 7.39
C LEU A 40 8.48 -15.09 7.87
N ALA A 41 8.39 -16.08 6.97
CA ALA A 41 8.67 -17.47 7.31
C ALA A 41 10.10 -17.67 7.84
N SER A 42 11.09 -17.03 7.21
CA SER A 42 12.47 -17.04 7.68
C SER A 42 12.59 -16.49 9.11
N VAL A 43 12.07 -15.29 9.34
CA VAL A 43 12.14 -14.62 10.65
C VAL A 43 11.47 -15.46 11.72
N PHE A 44 10.34 -16.10 11.41
CA PHE A 44 9.66 -17.01 12.32
C PHE A 44 10.55 -18.20 12.71
N VAL A 45 11.18 -18.87 11.74
CA VAL A 45 12.09 -20.00 12.00
C VAL A 45 13.31 -19.57 12.81
N ILE A 46 13.89 -18.40 12.52
CA ILE A 46 15.01 -17.83 13.30
C ILE A 46 14.57 -17.58 14.75
N GLY A 47 13.40 -16.96 14.95
CA GLY A 47 12.86 -16.65 16.28
C GLY A 47 12.55 -17.91 17.11
N VAL A 48 11.89 -18.91 16.52
CA VAL A 48 11.62 -20.19 17.20
C VAL A 48 12.90 -20.94 17.53
N SER A 49 13.86 -20.96 16.58
CA SER A 49 15.18 -21.57 16.82
C SER A 49 15.93 -20.83 17.94
N ALA A 50 15.83 -19.50 18.00
CA ALA A 50 16.41 -18.71 19.07
C ALA A 50 15.81 -19.06 20.44
N TRP A 51 14.50 -19.30 20.50
CA TRP A 51 13.83 -19.77 21.72
C TRP A 51 14.34 -21.13 22.19
N PHE A 52 14.51 -22.11 21.28
CA PHE A 52 15.11 -23.41 21.61
C PHE A 52 16.52 -23.26 22.20
N LEU A 53 17.37 -22.45 21.56
CA LEU A 53 18.73 -22.18 22.03
C LEU A 53 18.74 -21.48 23.39
N TYR A 54 17.83 -20.52 23.60
CA TYR A 54 17.70 -19.82 24.88
C TYR A 54 17.31 -20.78 26.01
N ARG A 55 16.41 -21.74 25.73
CA ARG A 55 16.01 -22.81 26.65
C ARG A 55 17.01 -23.97 26.74
N ARG A 56 18.15 -23.88 26.04
CA ARG A 56 19.19 -24.93 25.97
C ARG A 56 18.67 -26.30 25.55
N ARG A 57 17.70 -26.34 24.64
CA ARG A 57 17.11 -27.57 24.10
C ARG A 57 17.19 -27.61 22.58
N GLU A 58 17.07 -28.80 22.00
CA GLU A 58 17.07 -29.00 20.53
C GLU A 58 18.23 -28.30 19.81
N VAL A 59 19.40 -28.22 20.46
CA VAL A 59 20.48 -27.29 20.08
C VAL A 59 20.99 -27.54 18.66
N VAL A 60 21.18 -28.81 18.29
CA VAL A 60 21.66 -29.19 16.96
C VAL A 60 20.62 -28.83 15.90
N PHE A 61 19.34 -29.15 16.16
CA PHE A 61 18.23 -28.82 15.28
C PHE A 61 18.13 -27.30 15.10
N ALA A 62 18.05 -26.54 16.19
CA ALA A 62 17.89 -25.10 16.17
C ALA A 62 19.04 -24.38 15.44
N ARG A 63 20.29 -24.83 15.62
CA ARG A 63 21.43 -24.24 14.89
C ARG A 63 21.35 -24.50 13.38
N LYS A 64 21.03 -25.73 12.97
CA LYS A 64 20.88 -26.08 11.55
C LYS A 64 19.71 -25.31 10.91
N SER A 65 18.57 -25.26 11.59
CA SER A 65 17.40 -24.50 11.16
C SER A 65 17.69 -23.01 11.04
N THR A 66 18.45 -22.43 11.99
CA THR A 66 18.87 -21.02 11.91
C THR A 66 19.69 -20.75 10.66
N ILE A 67 20.64 -21.62 10.29
CA ILE A 67 21.48 -21.41 9.09
C ILE A 67 20.61 -21.35 7.84
N ILE A 68 19.76 -22.36 7.63
CA ILE A 68 18.90 -22.45 6.44
C ILE A 68 17.97 -21.22 6.39
N ALA A 69 17.30 -20.91 7.51
CA ALA A 69 16.41 -19.76 7.58
C ALA A 69 17.17 -18.45 7.33
N SER A 70 18.36 -18.26 7.89
CA SER A 70 19.12 -17.02 7.71
C SER A 70 19.59 -16.80 6.27
N VAL A 71 20.03 -17.86 5.58
CA VAL A 71 20.36 -17.78 4.14
C VAL A 71 19.13 -17.38 3.33
N PHE A 72 18.02 -18.11 3.52
CA PHE A 72 16.78 -17.84 2.82
C PHE A 72 16.23 -16.43 3.15
N GLY A 73 16.34 -16.00 4.40
CA GLY A 73 15.94 -14.70 4.90
C GLY A 73 16.70 -13.55 4.28
N VAL A 74 18.03 -13.67 4.14
CA VAL A 74 18.83 -12.64 3.45
C VAL A 74 18.38 -12.50 1.99
N ILE A 75 18.22 -13.63 1.28
CA ILE A 75 17.78 -13.62 -0.13
C ILE A 75 16.38 -13.03 -0.25
N ALA A 76 15.43 -13.48 0.58
CA ALA A 76 14.06 -13.00 0.59
C ALA A 76 13.97 -11.51 0.98
N ALA A 77 14.79 -11.04 1.92
CA ALA A 77 14.85 -9.65 2.32
C ALA A 77 15.36 -8.75 1.18
N VAL A 78 16.45 -9.14 0.52
CA VAL A 78 16.98 -8.40 -0.63
C VAL A 78 15.94 -8.34 -1.77
N ALA A 79 15.29 -9.47 -2.07
CA ALA A 79 14.23 -9.52 -3.08
C ALA A 79 13.02 -8.64 -2.69
N THR A 80 12.64 -8.62 -1.40
CA THR A 80 11.54 -7.79 -0.89
C THR A 80 11.87 -6.31 -0.97
N ILE A 81 13.09 -5.91 -0.61
CA ILE A 81 13.55 -4.51 -0.70
C ILE A 81 13.57 -4.07 -2.16
N PHE A 82 14.12 -4.89 -3.07
CA PHE A 82 14.18 -4.57 -4.49
C PHE A 82 12.79 -4.42 -5.14
N THR A 83 11.89 -5.36 -4.85
CA THR A 83 10.50 -5.29 -5.34
C THR A 83 9.73 -4.11 -4.71
N GLY A 84 10.05 -3.75 -3.45
CA GLY A 84 9.50 -2.59 -2.75
C GLY A 84 9.94 -1.26 -3.34
N ASP A 85 11.22 -1.10 -3.65
CA ASP A 85 11.74 0.07 -4.37
C ASP A 85 11.07 0.24 -5.75
N THR A 86 10.94 -0.88 -6.47
CA THR A 86 10.22 -0.90 -7.75
C THR A 86 8.74 -0.50 -7.56
N SER A 87 8.09 -0.98 -6.49
CA SER A 87 6.72 -0.61 -6.13
C SER A 87 6.58 0.89 -5.85
N ALA A 88 7.51 1.48 -5.10
CA ALA A 88 7.52 2.91 -4.80
C ALA A 88 7.59 3.76 -6.08
N ARG A 89 8.44 3.37 -7.05
CA ARG A 89 8.53 4.03 -8.37
C ARG A 89 7.24 3.90 -9.19
N ILE A 90 6.61 2.73 -9.18
CA ILE A 90 5.31 2.51 -9.85
C ILE A 90 4.22 3.38 -9.21
N VAL A 91 4.20 3.46 -7.87
CA VAL A 91 3.24 4.29 -7.12
C VAL A 91 3.47 5.77 -7.39
N ALA A 92 4.72 6.24 -7.45
CA ALA A 92 5.03 7.63 -7.79
C ALA A 92 4.49 8.04 -9.16
N ARG A 93 4.57 7.16 -10.16
CA ARG A 93 4.05 7.42 -11.52
C ARG A 93 2.52 7.31 -11.61
N ASN A 94 1.95 6.25 -11.02
CA ASN A 94 0.54 5.90 -11.24
C ASN A 94 -0.40 6.46 -10.17
N GLN A 95 0.09 6.75 -8.97
CA GLN A 95 -0.68 7.25 -7.82
C GLN A 95 0.12 8.31 -7.04
N PRO A 96 0.44 9.46 -7.65
CA PRO A 96 1.34 10.45 -7.06
C PRO A 96 0.82 11.00 -5.71
N MET A 97 -0.50 11.10 -5.53
CA MET A 97 -1.09 11.54 -4.24
C MET A 97 -0.77 10.57 -3.11
N LYS A 98 -0.82 9.26 -3.37
CA LYS A 98 -0.44 8.23 -2.39
C LYS A 98 1.04 8.31 -2.05
N PHE A 99 1.89 8.55 -3.06
CA PHE A 99 3.32 8.72 -2.88
C PHE A 99 3.64 9.96 -2.03
N ALA A 100 3.05 11.11 -2.35
CA ALA A 100 3.23 12.33 -1.57
C ALA A 100 2.74 12.15 -0.12
N ALA A 101 1.61 11.46 0.08
CA ALA A 101 1.07 11.19 1.41
C ALA A 101 1.94 10.25 2.26
N MET A 102 2.54 9.21 1.67
CA MET A 102 3.38 8.26 2.42
C MET A 102 4.74 8.84 2.85
N GLU A 103 5.17 9.93 2.21
CA GLU A 103 6.36 10.71 2.58
C GLU A 103 6.00 12.00 3.34
N ALA A 104 4.71 12.28 3.53
CA ALA A 104 4.19 13.55 4.04
C ALA A 104 4.79 14.78 3.32
N LEU A 105 4.95 14.68 2.00
CA LEU A 105 5.46 15.76 1.15
C LEU A 105 4.30 16.69 0.76
N TYR A 106 4.18 17.82 1.46
CA TYR A 106 3.13 18.80 1.20
C TYR A 106 3.44 19.68 0.00
N GLU A 107 4.64 20.27 -0.05
CA GLU A 107 5.09 21.09 -1.18
C GLU A 107 6.06 20.27 -2.03
N GLY A 108 5.84 20.24 -3.35
CA GLY A 108 6.73 19.58 -4.28
C GLY A 108 8.04 20.31 -4.42
N GLN A 109 9.09 19.55 -4.66
CA GLN A 109 10.45 20.09 -4.78
C GLN A 109 11.34 19.16 -5.60
N THR A 110 12.36 19.76 -6.22
CA THR A 110 13.53 19.01 -6.69
C THR A 110 14.43 18.71 -5.50
N HIS A 111 15.33 17.73 -5.60
CA HIS A 111 16.25 17.40 -4.51
C HIS A 111 15.52 17.00 -3.21
N ALA A 112 14.34 16.39 -3.35
CA ALA A 112 13.48 16.04 -2.25
C ALA A 112 14.20 15.08 -1.29
N PRO A 113 14.22 15.38 0.02
CA PRO A 113 14.76 14.49 1.02
C PRO A 113 13.80 13.34 1.29
N LEU A 114 14.34 12.18 1.69
CA LEU A 114 13.57 11.09 2.26
C LEU A 114 13.51 11.27 3.78
N VAL A 115 12.34 11.18 4.39
CA VAL A 115 12.24 11.14 5.84
C VAL A 115 12.63 9.73 6.30
N ALA A 116 13.74 9.58 7.01
CA ALA A 116 14.16 8.27 7.53
C ALA A 116 13.37 7.92 8.80
N ILE A 117 13.21 8.90 9.69
CA ILE A 117 12.45 8.80 10.93
C ILE A 117 11.80 10.16 11.18
N GLY A 118 10.50 10.21 11.45
CA GLY A 118 9.82 11.43 11.83
C GLY A 118 8.62 11.18 12.74
N ALA A 119 8.31 12.17 13.59
CA ALA A 119 7.07 12.20 14.35
C ALA A 119 6.24 13.41 13.90
N MET A 120 5.12 13.13 13.25
CA MET A 120 4.17 14.14 12.81
C MET A 120 3.38 14.69 14.00
N ARG A 121 3.17 16.02 14.02
CA ARG A 121 2.31 16.68 14.99
C ARG A 121 0.86 16.33 14.69
N THR A 122 0.07 16.16 15.74
CA THR A 122 -1.38 16.06 15.59
C THR A 122 -2.01 17.43 15.66
N ASP A 123 -2.53 17.86 14.52
CA ASP A 123 -3.42 19.00 14.49
C ASP A 123 -4.77 18.62 15.12
N THR A 124 -5.26 19.46 16.01
CA THR A 124 -6.52 19.33 16.75
C THR A 124 -7.63 20.22 16.19
N THR A 125 -7.40 20.90 15.06
CA THR A 125 -8.38 21.78 14.40
C THR A 125 -9.65 21.06 13.95
N GLY A 126 -9.65 19.73 13.88
CA GLY A 126 -10.79 18.92 13.41
C GLY A 126 -11.00 18.97 11.90
N ALA A 127 -10.12 19.66 11.16
CA ALA A 127 -10.17 19.71 9.70
C ALA A 127 -9.79 18.34 9.11
N PRO A 128 -10.44 17.86 8.03
CA PRO A 128 -9.99 16.70 7.29
C PRO A 128 -8.61 16.96 6.68
N ASN A 129 -7.66 16.02 6.87
CA ASN A 129 -6.28 16.11 6.36
C ASN A 129 -5.64 17.51 6.51
N PRO A 130 -5.43 17.98 7.75
CA PRO A 130 -4.74 19.24 7.96
C PRO A 130 -3.29 19.13 7.50
N ARG A 131 -2.66 20.26 7.15
CA ARG A 131 -1.21 20.29 6.97
C ARG A 131 -0.57 20.00 8.31
N GLU A 132 0.09 18.86 8.41
CA GLU A 132 0.73 18.43 9.63
C GLU A 132 2.25 18.55 9.52
N ASP A 133 2.80 19.43 10.34
CA ASP A 133 4.24 19.58 10.46
C ASP A 133 4.84 18.50 11.36
N PHE A 134 6.15 18.29 11.21
CA PHE A 134 6.91 17.37 12.05
C PHE A 134 7.29 18.02 13.39
N ILE A 135 7.14 17.26 14.49
CA ILE A 135 7.73 17.59 15.79
C ILE A 135 9.25 17.45 15.69
N PHE A 136 9.69 16.35 15.08
CA PHE A 136 11.07 16.11 14.69
C PHE A 136 11.09 15.24 13.43
N LYS A 137 12.13 15.41 12.61
CA LYS A 137 12.39 14.57 11.45
C LYS A 137 13.90 14.43 11.23
N ILE A 138 14.32 13.25 10.80
CA ILE A 138 15.65 12.95 10.32
C ILE A 138 15.52 12.68 8.83
N GLU A 139 16.19 13.48 8.02
CA GLU A 139 16.07 13.48 6.57
C GLU A 139 17.38 13.03 5.92
N ILE A 140 17.26 12.27 4.84
CA ILE A 140 18.37 11.91 3.96
C ILE A 140 18.25 12.78 2.70
N PRO A 141 19.16 13.76 2.49
CA PRO A 141 19.09 14.67 1.36
C PRO A 141 19.05 13.93 0.02
N ASN A 142 18.25 14.42 -0.93
CA ASN A 142 18.10 13.89 -2.30
C ASN A 142 17.56 12.45 -2.43
N ALA A 143 17.42 11.70 -1.33
CA ALA A 143 17.11 10.28 -1.39
C ALA A 143 15.72 10.01 -1.99
N LEU A 144 14.74 10.89 -1.74
CA LEU A 144 13.39 10.71 -2.27
C LEU A 144 13.34 10.96 -3.78
N SER A 145 13.94 12.05 -4.26
CA SER A 145 14.09 12.32 -5.71
C SER A 145 14.86 11.20 -6.42
N TYR A 146 15.95 10.72 -5.82
CA TYR A 146 16.73 9.62 -6.38
C TYR A 146 15.94 8.30 -6.41
N MET A 147 15.18 7.98 -5.36
CA MET A 147 14.35 6.77 -5.33
C MET A 147 13.33 6.74 -6.46
N VAL A 148 12.72 7.89 -6.79
CA VAL A 148 11.70 7.96 -7.85
C VAL A 148 12.30 8.01 -9.25
N PHE A 149 13.27 8.90 -9.46
CA PHE A 149 13.74 9.27 -10.80
C PHE A 149 15.15 8.78 -11.13
N LEU A 150 15.84 8.15 -10.17
CA LEU A 150 17.28 7.79 -10.25
C LEU A 150 18.20 9.00 -10.49
N THR A 151 17.68 10.21 -10.23
CA THR A 151 18.40 11.47 -10.36
C THR A 151 18.03 12.39 -9.19
N PRO A 152 18.99 13.08 -8.55
CA PRO A 152 18.70 13.96 -7.43
C PRO A 152 17.86 15.18 -7.84
N SER A 153 17.92 15.60 -9.10
CA SER A 153 17.18 16.75 -9.63
C SER A 153 15.72 16.48 -10.01
N GLY A 154 15.24 15.23 -9.88
CA GLY A 154 13.87 14.88 -10.23
C GLY A 154 12.86 15.61 -9.34
N PHE A 155 11.87 16.28 -9.96
CA PHE A 155 10.79 16.96 -9.24
C PHE A 155 9.79 15.95 -8.71
N VAL A 156 9.61 15.91 -7.39
CA VAL A 156 8.60 15.07 -6.75
C VAL A 156 7.39 15.95 -6.42
N PRO A 157 6.20 15.69 -7.01
CA PRO A 157 4.99 16.46 -6.71
C PRO A 157 4.58 16.32 -5.24
N GLY A 158 4.29 17.44 -4.59
CA GLY A 158 3.70 17.47 -3.25
C GLY A 158 2.18 17.39 -3.30
N ILE A 159 1.57 17.26 -2.12
CA ILE A 159 0.11 17.27 -1.96
C ILE A 159 -0.49 18.57 -2.51
N SER A 160 0.13 19.73 -2.25
CA SER A 160 -0.32 21.04 -2.73
C SER A 160 -0.33 21.10 -4.26
N ASP A 161 0.73 20.66 -4.94
CA ASP A 161 0.82 20.66 -6.40
C ASP A 161 -0.28 19.82 -7.05
N LEU A 162 -0.60 18.68 -6.43
CA LEU A 162 -1.62 17.76 -6.94
C LEU A 162 -3.05 18.30 -6.72
N VAL A 163 -3.28 18.95 -5.58
CA VAL A 163 -4.61 19.49 -5.23
C VAL A 163 -4.90 20.78 -6.00
N TYR A 164 -3.96 21.71 -6.00
CA TYR A 164 -4.13 23.05 -6.55
C TYR A 164 -3.61 23.20 -7.99
N GLY A 165 -2.89 22.20 -8.49
CA GLY A 165 -2.26 22.24 -9.80
C GLY A 165 -0.87 22.89 -9.75
N ASN A 166 -0.05 22.58 -10.75
CA ASN A 166 1.26 23.16 -10.96
C ASN A 166 1.54 23.16 -12.48
N GLU A 167 1.39 24.33 -13.11
CA GLU A 167 1.53 24.49 -14.56
C GLU A 167 2.95 24.22 -15.05
N GLU A 168 3.98 24.58 -14.27
CA GLU A 168 5.38 24.34 -14.62
C GLU A 168 5.70 22.85 -14.79
N GLN A 169 4.94 22.00 -14.09
CA GLN A 169 5.09 20.55 -14.10
C GLN A 169 3.96 19.85 -14.89
N GLY A 170 3.08 20.61 -15.56
CA GLY A 170 1.94 20.09 -16.31
C GLY A 170 0.88 19.40 -15.43
N LEU A 171 0.80 19.74 -14.15
CA LEU A 171 -0.16 19.16 -13.21
C LEU A 171 -1.45 19.98 -13.18
N ILE A 172 -2.56 19.35 -13.58
CA ILE A 172 -3.89 19.94 -13.47
C ILE A 172 -4.43 19.85 -12.04
N SER A 173 -5.13 20.89 -11.61
CA SER A 173 -5.74 20.95 -10.27
C SER A 173 -6.87 19.94 -10.10
N TYR A 174 -7.17 19.58 -8.86
CA TYR A 174 -8.33 18.74 -8.56
C TYR A 174 -9.65 19.43 -8.91
N GLU A 175 -9.74 20.75 -8.80
CA GLU A 175 -10.92 21.50 -9.23
C GLU A 175 -11.17 21.34 -10.73
N GLU A 176 -10.13 21.45 -11.55
CA GLU A 176 -10.24 21.23 -12.99
C GLU A 176 -10.56 19.77 -13.33
N LYS A 177 -9.96 18.80 -12.63
CA LYS A 177 -10.32 17.37 -12.75
C LYS A 177 -11.78 17.13 -12.40
N ILE A 178 -12.30 17.74 -11.33
CA ILE A 178 -13.71 17.65 -10.93
C ILE A 178 -14.61 18.24 -12.01
N ARG A 179 -14.25 19.40 -12.58
CA ARG A 179 -15.02 20.03 -13.67
C ARG A 179 -15.09 19.12 -14.90
N ARG A 180 -13.94 18.61 -15.36
CA ARG A 180 -13.84 17.68 -16.50
C ARG A 180 -14.60 16.38 -16.25
N GLY A 181 -14.43 15.78 -15.07
CA GLY A 181 -15.15 14.57 -14.66
C GLY A 181 -16.66 14.78 -14.54
N SER A 182 -17.10 15.96 -14.10
CA SER A 182 -18.52 16.32 -14.01
C SER A 182 -19.17 16.38 -15.40
N VAL A 183 -18.45 16.90 -16.41
CA VAL A 183 -18.91 16.88 -17.80
C VAL A 183 -19.05 15.44 -18.29
N ALA A 184 -18.09 14.56 -17.99
CA ALA A 184 -18.16 13.16 -18.38
C ALA A 184 -19.35 12.42 -17.73
N LEU A 185 -19.61 12.66 -16.43
CA LEU A 185 -20.77 12.12 -15.73
C LEU A 185 -22.10 12.64 -16.27
N GLN A 186 -22.19 13.94 -16.55
CA GLN A 186 -23.39 14.54 -17.14
C GLN A 186 -23.65 13.98 -18.54
N THR A 187 -22.60 13.80 -19.34
CA THR A 187 -22.69 13.18 -20.66
C THR A 187 -23.24 11.76 -20.58
N LEU A 188 -22.73 10.94 -19.65
CA LEU A 188 -23.25 9.58 -19.44
C LEU A 188 -24.71 9.58 -18.97
N ARG A 189 -25.07 10.48 -18.04
CA ARG A 189 -26.45 10.61 -17.54
C ARG A 189 -27.40 11.05 -18.64
N GLU A 190 -27.00 11.99 -19.48
CA GLU A 190 -27.85 12.47 -20.58
C GLU A 190 -28.01 11.40 -21.65
N MET A 191 -26.95 10.64 -21.95
CA MET A 191 -27.04 9.49 -22.83
C MET A 191 -28.08 8.47 -22.31
N LYS A 192 -28.05 8.15 -21.01
CA LYS A 192 -29.02 7.24 -20.39
C LYS A 192 -30.45 7.79 -20.38
N ARG A 193 -30.63 9.07 -20.13
CA ARG A 193 -31.96 9.72 -20.24
C ARG A 193 -32.47 9.75 -21.68
N ALA A 194 -31.60 9.94 -22.67
CA ALA A 194 -31.97 9.90 -24.07
C ALA A 194 -32.41 8.50 -24.49
N GLU A 195 -31.72 7.46 -24.00
CA GLU A 195 -32.12 6.05 -24.14
C GLU A 195 -33.52 5.81 -23.57
N ASP A 196 -33.77 6.24 -22.32
CA ASP A 196 -35.08 6.11 -21.66
C ASP A 196 -36.21 6.86 -22.40
N ARG A 197 -35.90 8.00 -23.03
CA ARG A 197 -36.85 8.80 -23.84
C ARG A 197 -37.02 8.29 -25.28
N GLY A 198 -36.20 7.33 -25.72
CA GLY A 198 -36.17 6.88 -27.11
C GLY A 198 -35.55 7.87 -28.11
N ASP A 199 -34.82 8.88 -27.63
CA ASP A 199 -34.13 9.88 -28.46
C ASP A 199 -32.79 9.34 -28.96
N ARG A 200 -32.84 8.68 -30.12
CA ARG A 200 -31.66 8.06 -30.74
C ARG A 200 -30.59 9.07 -31.17
N ALA A 201 -31.00 10.28 -31.58
CA ALA A 201 -30.04 11.27 -32.07
C ALA A 201 -29.14 11.76 -30.94
N THR A 202 -29.72 12.10 -29.79
CA THR A 202 -28.95 12.51 -28.60
C THR A 202 -28.16 11.33 -28.03
N PHE A 203 -28.71 10.12 -28.03
CA PHE A 203 -28.01 8.92 -27.57
C PHE A 203 -26.71 8.68 -28.35
N GLU A 204 -26.78 8.60 -29.68
CA GLU A 204 -25.60 8.36 -30.53
C GLU A 204 -24.60 9.52 -30.45
N ALA A 205 -25.08 10.77 -30.40
CA ALA A 205 -24.22 11.94 -30.26
C ALA A 205 -23.41 11.93 -28.94
N MET A 206 -24.01 11.49 -27.83
CA MET A 206 -23.29 11.37 -26.55
C MET A 206 -22.40 10.13 -26.50
N LYS A 207 -22.82 9.02 -27.10
CA LYS A 207 -22.02 7.80 -27.23
C LYS A 207 -20.73 8.05 -28.00
N GLU A 208 -20.80 8.82 -29.09
CA GLU A 208 -19.64 9.12 -29.93
C GLU A 208 -18.53 9.87 -29.17
N LYS A 209 -18.89 10.68 -28.16
CA LYS A 209 -17.90 11.33 -27.29
C LYS A 209 -17.04 10.32 -26.52
N PHE A 210 -17.60 9.17 -26.13
CA PHE A 210 -16.83 8.12 -25.46
C PHE A 210 -15.96 7.32 -26.42
N ASN A 211 -16.17 7.44 -27.74
CA ASN A 211 -15.32 6.85 -28.77
C ASN A 211 -14.20 7.81 -29.22
N ASP A 212 -14.36 9.12 -29.02
CA ASP A 212 -13.35 10.14 -29.33
C ASP A 212 -12.16 10.06 -28.34
N PRO A 213 -10.96 9.67 -28.79
CA PRO A 213 -9.78 9.55 -27.92
C PRO A 213 -9.40 10.87 -27.23
N GLY A 214 -9.60 12.01 -27.90
CA GLY A 214 -9.30 13.32 -27.33
C GLY A 214 -10.22 13.63 -26.16
N TRP A 215 -11.52 13.41 -26.35
CA TRP A 215 -12.51 13.59 -25.29
C TRP A 215 -12.29 12.62 -24.12
N VAL A 216 -11.93 11.36 -24.42
CA VAL A 216 -11.65 10.36 -23.40
C VAL A 216 -10.48 10.79 -22.51
N GLU A 217 -9.39 11.28 -23.11
CA GLU A 217 -8.23 11.75 -22.36
C GLU A 217 -8.52 13.03 -21.57
N ASP A 218 -9.24 13.99 -22.17
CA ASP A 218 -9.50 15.28 -21.53
C ASP A 218 -10.60 15.26 -20.46
N TYR A 219 -11.60 14.39 -20.61
CA TYR A 219 -12.79 14.38 -19.75
C TYR A 219 -12.98 13.04 -19.04
N TYR A 220 -13.08 11.93 -19.80
CA TYR A 220 -13.39 10.62 -19.22
C TYR A 220 -12.31 10.12 -18.26
N ARG A 221 -11.03 10.42 -18.51
CA ARG A 221 -9.93 10.10 -17.60
C ARG A 221 -10.14 10.62 -16.18
N HIS A 222 -10.91 11.69 -16.02
CA HIS A 222 -11.23 12.30 -14.73
C HIS A 222 -12.64 11.95 -14.24
N PHE A 223 -13.31 10.96 -14.84
CA PHE A 223 -14.70 10.59 -14.56
C PHE A 223 -15.01 10.44 -13.06
N GLY A 224 -14.14 9.75 -12.30
CA GLY A 224 -14.34 9.53 -10.88
C GLY A 224 -14.26 10.82 -10.04
N TYR A 225 -13.53 11.84 -10.48
CA TYR A 225 -13.48 13.13 -9.80
C TYR A 225 -14.81 13.88 -9.85
N GLY A 226 -15.61 13.67 -10.89
CA GLY A 226 -16.91 14.35 -11.02
C GLY A 226 -17.90 14.04 -9.89
N TYR A 227 -17.71 12.95 -9.14
CA TYR A 227 -18.51 12.62 -7.95
C TYR A 227 -18.24 13.55 -6.75
N TYR A 228 -17.17 14.35 -6.81
CA TYR A 228 -16.79 15.30 -5.77
C TYR A 228 -17.22 16.74 -6.10
N ALA A 229 -18.04 16.95 -7.13
CA ALA A 229 -18.61 18.26 -7.42
C ALA A 229 -19.36 18.82 -6.18
N GLY A 230 -18.96 20.01 -5.73
CA GLY A 230 -19.52 20.66 -4.54
C GLY A 230 -19.02 20.10 -3.19
N ARG A 231 -17.99 19.24 -3.19
CA ARG A 231 -17.33 18.72 -1.97
C ARG A 231 -15.99 19.40 -1.73
N GLU A 232 -15.45 19.25 -0.52
CA GLU A 232 -14.13 19.76 -0.19
C GLU A 232 -13.03 18.95 -0.90
N LEU A 233 -12.05 19.63 -1.49
CA LEU A 233 -10.91 18.99 -2.18
C LEU A 233 -10.10 18.08 -1.25
N ARG A 234 -10.12 18.33 0.06
CA ARG A 234 -9.40 17.55 1.06
C ARG A 234 -9.91 16.12 1.20
N GLU A 235 -11.15 15.85 0.80
CA GLU A 235 -11.71 14.49 0.76
C GLU A 235 -11.03 13.60 -0.30
N LEU A 236 -10.34 14.20 -1.28
CA LEU A 236 -9.56 13.49 -2.30
C LEU A 236 -8.13 13.13 -1.85
N ILE A 237 -7.73 13.59 -0.67
CA ILE A 237 -6.41 13.31 -0.08
C ILE A 237 -6.57 12.08 0.85
N PRO A 238 -5.77 11.01 0.69
CA PRO A 238 -5.76 9.91 1.65
C PRO A 238 -5.23 10.39 3.00
N ASN A 239 -5.49 9.65 4.07
CA ASN A 239 -4.97 10.02 5.39
C ASN A 239 -3.42 10.00 5.38
N VAL A 240 -2.82 11.19 5.49
CA VAL A 240 -1.38 11.39 5.37
C VAL A 240 -0.64 10.66 6.48
N LYS A 241 -1.05 10.80 7.75
CA LYS A 241 -0.40 10.11 8.88
C LYS A 241 -0.40 8.61 8.74
N ILE A 242 -1.57 8.04 8.43
CA ILE A 242 -1.71 6.59 8.34
C ILE A 242 -0.81 6.08 7.23
N SER A 243 -0.77 6.78 6.09
CA SER A 243 0.13 6.45 4.98
C SER A 243 1.60 6.57 5.39
N PHE A 244 1.98 7.69 5.99
CA PHE A 244 3.34 7.98 6.46
C PHE A 244 3.85 6.92 7.44
N TYR A 245 3.16 6.72 8.57
CA TYR A 245 3.61 5.79 9.59
C TYR A 245 3.58 4.34 9.09
N SER A 246 2.59 3.96 8.29
CA SER A 246 2.53 2.60 7.74
C SER A 246 3.71 2.32 6.80
N PHE A 247 4.06 3.27 5.93
CA PHE A 247 5.23 3.16 5.07
C PHE A 247 6.54 3.05 5.86
N HIS A 248 6.76 3.95 6.83
CA HIS A 248 8.00 3.99 7.59
C HIS A 248 8.17 2.77 8.49
N ILE A 249 7.11 2.32 9.18
CA ILE A 249 7.15 1.10 9.99
C ILE A 249 7.53 -0.11 9.12
N MET A 250 6.91 -0.22 7.93
CA MET A 250 7.19 -1.31 7.00
C MET A 250 8.66 -1.29 6.54
N VAL A 251 9.20 -0.14 6.12
CA VAL A 251 10.58 -0.02 5.64
C VAL A 251 11.59 -0.30 6.75
N ILE A 252 11.40 0.31 7.93
CA ILE A 252 12.28 0.11 9.09
C ILE A 252 12.32 -1.36 9.50
N LEU A 253 11.16 -2.02 9.56
CA LEU A 253 11.08 -3.44 9.89
C LEU A 253 11.69 -4.33 8.79
N GLY A 254 11.49 -4.00 7.51
CA GLY A 254 12.13 -4.70 6.39
C GLY A 254 13.66 -4.68 6.49
N ILE A 255 14.24 -3.53 6.81
CA ILE A 255 15.69 -3.38 7.04
C ILE A 255 16.13 -4.17 8.28
N HIS A 256 15.36 -4.10 9.38
CA HIS A 256 15.63 -4.88 10.59
C HIS A 256 15.67 -6.39 10.31
N PHE A 257 14.74 -6.93 9.50
CA PHE A 257 14.72 -8.36 9.16
C PHE A 257 15.94 -8.77 8.33
N LEU A 258 16.39 -7.92 7.41
CA LEU A 258 17.64 -8.14 6.67
C LEU A 258 18.83 -8.20 7.62
N ILE A 259 18.96 -7.20 8.50
CA ILE A 259 20.06 -7.11 9.47
C ILE A 259 20.05 -8.34 10.40
N LEU A 260 18.90 -8.70 10.96
CA LEU A 260 18.77 -9.87 11.83
C LEU A 260 19.17 -11.15 11.10
N SER A 261 18.69 -11.37 9.88
CA SER A 261 19.03 -12.56 9.08
C SER A 261 20.51 -12.59 8.73
N ALA A 262 21.11 -11.45 8.37
CA ALA A 262 22.53 -11.35 8.05
C ALA A 262 23.41 -11.61 9.29
N ILE A 263 23.08 -11.04 10.45
CA ILE A 263 23.79 -11.27 11.70
C ILE A 263 23.65 -12.73 12.14
N ALA A 264 22.45 -13.30 12.04
CA ALA A 264 22.20 -14.70 12.37
C ALA A 264 23.00 -15.64 11.46
N LEU A 265 23.05 -15.36 10.16
CA LEU A 265 23.89 -16.09 9.22
C LEU A 265 25.37 -15.99 9.58
N TRP A 266 25.89 -14.76 9.73
CA TRP A 266 27.30 -14.50 10.02
C TRP A 266 27.77 -15.17 11.32
N LEU A 267 27.00 -15.05 12.40
CA LEU A 267 27.30 -15.69 13.67
C LEU A 267 27.18 -17.22 13.60
N SER A 268 26.25 -17.74 12.80
CA SER A 268 26.11 -19.19 12.61
C SER A 268 27.32 -19.76 11.86
N LEU A 269 27.80 -19.07 10.82
CA LEU A 269 29.03 -19.45 10.08
C LEU A 269 30.27 -19.42 10.97
N LYS A 270 30.33 -18.54 11.97
CA LYS A 270 31.41 -18.49 12.96
C LYS A 270 31.22 -19.45 14.13
N ASN A 271 30.18 -20.30 14.14
CA ASN A 271 29.80 -21.16 15.28
C ASN A 271 29.62 -20.38 16.60
N ARG A 272 29.21 -19.11 16.49
CA ARG A 272 28.98 -18.20 17.63
C ARG A 272 27.49 -17.93 17.90
N TRP A 273 26.59 -18.31 16.99
CA TRP A 273 25.15 -18.17 17.22
C TRP A 273 24.70 -18.91 18.48
N GLY A 274 23.90 -18.22 19.30
CA GLY A 274 23.44 -18.70 20.60
C GLY A 274 24.38 -18.45 21.77
N ARG A 275 25.55 -17.84 21.58
CA ARG A 275 26.41 -17.40 22.70
C ARG A 275 25.87 -16.13 23.36
N GLN A 276 25.39 -15.18 22.58
CA GLN A 276 24.85 -13.90 23.07
C GLN A 276 23.36 -14.04 23.38
N LYS A 277 23.00 -14.10 24.68
CA LYS A 277 21.60 -14.24 25.11
C LYS A 277 20.69 -13.09 24.66
N TRP A 278 21.22 -11.86 24.62
CA TRP A 278 20.44 -10.69 24.20
C TRP A 278 19.99 -10.79 22.74
N LEU A 279 20.82 -11.38 21.86
CA LEU A 279 20.48 -11.52 20.45
C LEU A 279 19.40 -12.59 20.23
N LEU A 280 19.40 -13.64 21.06
CA LEU A 280 18.31 -14.61 21.09
C LEU A 280 16.99 -13.95 21.52
N TRP A 281 17.04 -13.04 22.49
CA TRP A 281 15.88 -12.24 22.89
C TRP A 281 15.38 -11.35 21.75
N VAL A 282 16.28 -10.65 21.05
CA VAL A 282 15.92 -9.84 19.88
C VAL A 282 15.23 -10.70 18.82
N ALA A 283 15.78 -11.87 18.49
CA ALA A 283 15.19 -12.78 17.51
C ALA A 283 13.78 -13.26 17.93
N MET A 284 13.57 -13.58 19.22
CA MET A 284 12.25 -13.97 19.74
C MET A 284 11.24 -12.81 19.71
N LEU A 285 11.64 -11.61 20.13
CA LEU A 285 10.79 -10.42 20.10
C LEU A 285 10.49 -9.96 18.67
N THR A 286 11.31 -10.38 17.70
CA THR A 286 11.07 -10.09 16.28
C THR A 286 9.95 -10.95 15.69
N ILE A 287 9.58 -12.08 16.31
CA ILE A 287 8.53 -12.97 15.79
C ILE A 287 7.25 -12.22 15.38
N PRO A 288 6.59 -11.39 16.20
CA PRO A 288 5.37 -10.69 15.79
C PRO A 288 5.59 -9.57 14.75
N LEU A 289 6.82 -9.08 14.57
CA LEU A 289 7.09 -7.88 13.78
C LEU A 289 6.82 -8.04 12.27
N PRO A 290 7.13 -9.17 11.61
CA PRO A 290 6.74 -9.40 10.22
C PRO A 290 5.24 -9.28 9.96
N TRP A 291 4.39 -9.72 10.90
CA TRP A 291 2.94 -9.54 10.79
C TRP A 291 2.56 -8.06 10.88
N ILE A 292 3.17 -7.31 11.81
CA ILE A 292 2.96 -5.85 11.91
C ILE A 292 3.41 -5.15 10.63
N SER A 293 4.59 -5.49 10.10
CA SER A 293 5.11 -4.95 8.83
C SER A 293 4.19 -5.27 7.66
N SER A 294 3.63 -6.48 7.61
CA SER A 294 2.68 -6.90 6.58
C SER A 294 1.37 -6.11 6.66
N GLN A 295 0.81 -5.97 7.87
CA GLN A 295 -0.39 -5.15 8.06
C GLN A 295 -0.15 -3.68 7.71
N ALA A 296 1.00 -3.11 8.08
CA ALA A 296 1.38 -1.75 7.69
C ALA A 296 1.46 -1.62 6.16
N GLY A 297 2.08 -2.57 5.45
CA GLY A 297 2.14 -2.57 3.99
C GLY A 297 0.75 -2.65 3.32
N TRP A 298 -0.18 -3.42 3.88
CA TRP A 298 -1.56 -3.50 3.40
C TRP A 298 -2.36 -2.23 3.72
N VAL A 299 -2.21 -1.68 4.92
CA VAL A 299 -2.82 -0.40 5.31
C VAL A 299 -2.36 0.70 4.37
N LEU A 300 -1.05 0.84 4.12
CA LEU A 300 -0.52 1.78 3.12
C LEU A 300 -1.13 1.50 1.73
N SER A 301 -1.20 0.23 1.34
CA SER A 301 -1.68 -0.15 0.02
C SER A 301 -3.14 0.26 -0.24
N GLU A 302 -4.00 0.03 0.75
CA GLU A 302 -5.45 0.19 0.65
C GLU A 302 -5.93 1.56 1.14
N MET A 303 -5.45 2.02 2.30
CA MET A 303 -5.81 3.35 2.82
C MET A 303 -5.15 4.48 2.05
N GLY A 304 -3.95 4.26 1.51
CA GLY A 304 -3.30 5.22 0.61
C GLY A 304 -4.01 5.34 -0.75
N ARG A 305 -4.89 4.40 -1.11
CA ARG A 305 -5.72 4.48 -2.32
C ARG A 305 -7.02 5.26 -2.08
N GLN A 306 -7.39 5.52 -0.83
CA GLN A 306 -8.57 6.32 -0.53
C GLN A 306 -8.47 7.70 -1.20
N PRO A 307 -9.57 8.21 -1.76
CA PRO A 307 -10.94 7.71 -1.62
C PRO A 307 -11.40 6.78 -2.77
N TRP A 308 -10.48 6.09 -3.45
CA TRP A 308 -10.79 5.32 -4.64
C TRP A 308 -10.96 3.81 -4.37
N VAL A 309 -12.02 3.23 -4.93
CA VAL A 309 -12.12 1.77 -5.11
C VAL A 309 -11.35 1.38 -6.36
N VAL A 310 -11.69 2.01 -7.49
CA VAL A 310 -10.92 1.98 -8.74
C VAL A 310 -10.33 3.37 -8.93
N TYR A 311 -9.00 3.46 -8.93
CA TYR A 311 -8.27 4.72 -8.97
C TYR A 311 -8.76 5.63 -10.12
N GLU A 312 -9.05 6.89 -9.80
CA GLU A 312 -9.60 7.95 -10.68
C GLU A 312 -10.94 7.65 -11.39
N LEU A 313 -11.51 6.44 -11.25
CA LEU A 313 -12.74 6.02 -11.93
C LEU A 313 -13.93 5.83 -10.99
N MET A 314 -13.75 5.14 -9.87
CA MET A 314 -14.83 4.78 -8.95
C MET A 314 -14.46 5.12 -7.51
N PRO A 315 -15.03 6.18 -6.92
CA PRO A 315 -14.80 6.54 -5.53
C PRO A 315 -15.61 5.68 -4.55
N THR A 316 -15.10 5.50 -3.34
CA THR A 316 -15.72 4.70 -2.26
C THR A 316 -17.12 5.15 -1.94
N LEU A 317 -17.40 6.45 -1.92
CA LEU A 317 -18.75 7.00 -1.69
C LEU A 317 -19.80 6.51 -2.70
N SER A 318 -19.38 6.15 -3.91
CA SER A 318 -20.27 5.64 -4.96
C SER A 318 -20.42 4.11 -4.96
N ALA A 319 -19.50 3.41 -4.29
CA ALA A 319 -19.43 1.95 -4.29
C ALA A 319 -20.14 1.29 -3.10
N VAL A 320 -20.58 2.05 -2.09
CA VAL A 320 -21.26 1.52 -0.92
C VAL A 320 -22.68 1.06 -1.27
N THR A 321 -22.98 -0.21 -1.03
CA THR A 321 -24.33 -0.76 -1.12
C THR A 321 -25.24 -0.16 -0.05
N ARG A 322 -26.47 0.19 -0.42
CA ARG A 322 -27.49 0.68 0.50
C ARG A 322 -28.04 -0.45 1.36
N LEU A 323 -27.31 -0.82 2.42
CA LEU A 323 -27.70 -1.85 3.39
C LEU A 323 -28.11 -1.22 4.73
N ASN A 324 -28.91 -1.94 5.51
CA ASN A 324 -29.26 -1.55 6.87
C ASN A 324 -27.99 -1.58 7.75
N PRO A 325 -27.61 -0.46 8.42
CA PRO A 325 -26.44 -0.42 9.30
C PRO A 325 -26.42 -1.51 10.37
N GLY A 326 -27.58 -1.92 10.89
CA GLY A 326 -27.67 -2.97 11.91
C GLY A 326 -27.25 -4.35 11.40
N ALA A 327 -27.55 -4.69 10.14
CA ALA A 327 -27.11 -5.96 9.55
C ALA A 327 -25.59 -6.00 9.35
N VAL A 328 -24.99 -4.87 8.95
CA VAL A 328 -23.54 -4.73 8.80
C VAL A 328 -22.85 -4.85 10.16
N GLN A 329 -23.37 -4.19 11.20
CA GLN A 329 -22.81 -4.29 12.55
C GLN A 329 -22.91 -5.70 13.11
N LEU A 330 -24.06 -6.37 12.94
CA LEU A 330 -24.25 -7.75 13.42
C LEU A 330 -23.25 -8.70 12.76
N THR A 331 -23.13 -8.68 11.43
CA THR A 331 -22.18 -9.52 10.70
C THR A 331 -20.74 -9.22 11.09
N PHE A 332 -20.38 -7.95 11.27
CA PHE A 332 -19.07 -7.55 11.77
C PHE A 332 -18.74 -8.20 13.13
N TRP A 333 -19.64 -8.10 14.12
CA TRP A 333 -19.40 -8.67 15.45
C TRP A 333 -19.36 -10.20 15.45
N ILE A 334 -20.17 -10.85 14.60
CA ILE A 334 -20.10 -12.30 14.39
C ILE A 334 -18.71 -12.69 13.86
N PHE A 335 -18.25 -12.07 12.76
CA PHE A 335 -16.94 -12.38 12.19
C PHE A 335 -15.79 -12.04 13.15
N LEU A 336 -15.88 -10.92 13.87
CA LEU A 336 -14.88 -10.56 14.87
C LEU A 336 -14.79 -11.61 15.97
N GLY A 337 -15.93 -12.05 16.51
CA GLY A 337 -15.98 -13.09 17.54
C GLY A 337 -15.42 -14.42 17.03
N THR A 338 -15.86 -14.87 15.84
CA THR A 338 -15.40 -16.11 15.23
C THR A 338 -13.90 -16.09 14.92
N PHE A 339 -13.40 -15.04 14.26
CA PHE A 339 -11.99 -14.96 13.91
C PHE A 339 -11.09 -14.77 15.14
N THR A 340 -11.56 -14.06 16.17
CA THR A 340 -10.84 -13.97 17.45
C THR A 340 -10.72 -15.35 18.12
N ALA A 341 -11.80 -16.14 18.14
CA ALA A 341 -11.78 -17.48 18.71
C ALA A 341 -10.83 -18.42 17.93
N LEU A 342 -10.90 -18.39 16.60
CA LEU A 342 -10.00 -19.17 15.74
C LEU A 342 -8.54 -18.76 15.91
N PHE A 343 -8.25 -17.46 15.98
CA PHE A 343 -6.90 -16.94 16.22
C PHE A 343 -6.35 -17.40 17.58
N ILE A 344 -7.13 -17.32 18.65
CA ILE A 344 -6.71 -17.80 19.98
C ILE A 344 -6.43 -19.31 19.94
N ALA A 345 -7.26 -20.09 19.25
CA ALA A 345 -7.07 -21.53 19.10
C ALA A 345 -5.77 -21.85 18.33
N GLU A 346 -5.54 -21.17 17.21
CA GLU A 346 -4.35 -21.33 16.38
C GLU A 346 -3.07 -21.00 17.15
N ILE A 347 -3.01 -19.84 17.82
CA ILE A 347 -1.84 -19.43 18.62
C ILE A 347 -1.58 -20.43 19.76
N LYS A 348 -2.64 -20.92 20.44
CA LYS A 348 -2.49 -21.94 21.49
C LYS A 348 -1.91 -23.24 20.95
N ILE A 349 -2.43 -23.71 19.81
CA ILE A 349 -1.94 -24.94 19.15
C ILE A 349 -0.49 -24.74 18.72
N MET A 350 -0.17 -23.64 18.04
CA MET A 350 1.17 -23.33 17.57
C MET A 350 2.18 -23.27 18.72
N ILE A 351 1.89 -22.54 19.79
CA ILE A 351 2.76 -22.47 20.98
C ILE A 351 2.91 -23.85 21.63
N SER A 352 1.83 -24.64 21.70
CA SER A 352 1.88 -26.01 22.23
C SER A 352 2.81 -26.90 21.41
N GLN A 353 2.72 -26.86 20.08
CA GLN A 353 3.59 -27.65 19.20
C GLN A 353 5.04 -27.18 19.26
N ILE A 354 5.29 -25.86 19.29
CA ILE A 354 6.64 -25.31 19.48
C ILE A 354 7.21 -25.79 20.82
N LYS A 355 6.41 -25.84 21.89
CA LYS A 355 6.83 -26.34 23.21
C LYS A 355 7.12 -27.85 23.24
N LYS A 356 6.45 -28.68 22.45
CA LYS A 356 6.81 -30.10 22.29
C LYS A 356 8.11 -30.28 21.50
N GLY A 357 8.33 -29.44 20.49
CA GLY A 357 9.50 -29.55 19.62
C GLY A 357 9.49 -30.83 18.76
N PRO A 358 10.54 -31.07 17.97
CA PRO A 358 10.59 -32.17 16.99
C PRO A 358 10.62 -33.57 17.62
N GLY A 359 11.05 -33.70 18.87
CA GLY A 359 11.10 -34.97 19.59
C GLY A 359 9.75 -35.42 20.20
N GLY A 360 8.70 -34.61 20.10
CA GLY A 360 7.34 -34.94 20.56
C GLY A 360 7.16 -35.09 22.08
N LYS A 361 8.14 -34.69 22.90
CA LYS A 361 8.11 -34.79 24.36
C LYS A 361 7.70 -33.49 25.04
#